data_AF-A0A1M5UAW9-F1
#
_entry.id   AF-A0A1M5UAW9-F1
#
_cell.length_a   1.000
_cell.length_b   1.000
_cell.length_c   1.000
_cell.angle_alpha   90.00
_cell.angle_beta   90.00
_cell.angle_gamma   90.00
#
_symmetry.space_group_name_H-M   'P 1'
#
loop_
_entity.id
_entity.type
_entity.pdbx_description
1 polymer ?
#
loop_
_entity_poly.entity_id
_entity_poly.type
_entity_poly.pdbx_seq_one_letter_code
_entity_poly.pdbx_strand_id
1 'polypeptide(L)'
;MLILRRLLAYCIWILIAFALAFLAMHMLLDDESTLIGHGVLKKIVILHIVPITGSIIAFLYIFFDILYLRKTLKNQKNAIYVRFLAIVTICVLVTAIHYVLEKGIDII
;
A
#
# COMPACT_ATOMS: atom_id res chain seq x y z
N MET A 1 -14.65 -2.83 25.13
CA MET A 1 -14.50 -3.82 24.03
C MET A 1 -14.69 -3.26 22.61
N LEU A 2 -15.40 -2.14 22.38
CA LEU A 2 -15.57 -1.53 21.03
C LEU A 2 -14.29 -0.93 20.42
N ILE A 3 -13.35 -0.45 21.23
CA ILE A 3 -12.09 0.16 20.78
C ILE A 3 -11.12 -0.92 20.29
N LEU A 4 -10.93 -1.99 21.07
CA LEU A 4 -10.08 -3.13 20.70
C LEU A 4 -10.51 -3.75 19.37
N ARG A 5 -11.82 -3.93 19.16
CA ARG A 5 -12.37 -4.49 17.91
C ARG A 5 -12.06 -3.62 16.69
N ARG A 6 -12.02 -2.29 16.86
CA ARG A 6 -11.63 -1.36 15.79
C ARG A 6 -10.14 -1.39 15.53
N LEU A 7 -9.34 -1.47 16.59
CA LEU A 7 -7.89 -1.54 16.47
C LEU A 7 -7.47 -2.80 15.71
N LEU A 8 -8.07 -3.94 16.03
CA LEU A 8 -7.87 -5.21 15.32
C LEU A 8 -8.28 -5.14 13.84
N ALA A 9 -9.39 -4.47 13.54
CA ALA A 9 -9.83 -4.26 12.17
C ALA A 9 -8.82 -3.41 11.37
N TYR A 10 -8.28 -2.34 11.96
CA TYR A 10 -7.24 -1.55 11.31
C TYR A 10 -5.94 -2.32 11.15
N CYS A 11 -5.55 -3.18 12.11
CA CYS A 11 -4.40 -4.07 11.94
C CYS A 11 -4.53 -4.96 10.70
N ILE A 12 -5.72 -5.50 10.42
CA ILE A 12 -5.97 -6.28 9.20
C ILE A 12 -5.78 -5.41 7.94
N TRP A 13 -6.33 -4.20 7.92
CA TRP A 13 -6.16 -3.29 6.77
C TRP A 13 -4.72 -2.85 6.56
N ILE A 14 -3.96 -2.64 7.65
CA ILE A 14 -2.52 -2.33 7.58
C ILE A 14 -1.78 -3.52 6.96
N LEU A 15 -2.04 -4.75 7.40
CA LEU A 15 -1.43 -5.94 6.80
C LEU A 15 -1.74 -6.05 5.30
N ILE A 16 -2.97 -5.76 4.89
CA ILE A 16 -3.35 -5.70 3.47
C ILE A 16 -2.58 -4.60 2.73
N ALA A 17 -2.41 -3.42 3.33
CA ALA A 17 -1.61 -2.33 2.74
C ALA A 17 -0.16 -2.75 2.49
N PHE A 18 0.46 -3.41 3.47
CA PHE A 18 1.83 -3.91 3.34
C PHE A 18 1.95 -5.02 2.29
N ALA A 19 0.98 -5.94 2.24
CA ALA A 19 0.94 -6.98 1.21
C ALA A 19 0.81 -6.37 -0.21
N LEU A 20 -0.04 -5.35 -0.37
CA LEU A 20 -0.19 -4.62 -1.63
C LEU A 20 1.08 -3.86 -2.01
N ALA A 21 1.71 -3.14 -1.07
CA ALA A 21 2.97 -2.44 -1.30
C ALA A 21 4.09 -3.39 -1.72
N PHE A 22 4.17 -4.57 -1.06
CA PHE A 22 5.11 -5.61 -1.42
C PHE A 22 4.89 -6.11 -2.85
N LEU A 23 3.64 -6.41 -3.21
CA LEU A 23 3.29 -6.88 -4.55
C LEU A 23 3.61 -5.82 -5.61
N ALA A 24 3.26 -4.56 -5.35
CA ALA A 24 3.51 -3.45 -6.26
C ALA A 24 5.01 -3.24 -6.52
N MET A 25 5.83 -3.25 -5.46
CA MET A 25 7.29 -3.15 -5.60
C MET A 25 7.90 -4.37 -6.28
N HIS A 26 7.40 -5.56 -5.99
CA HIS A 26 7.88 -6.77 -6.63
C HIS A 26 7.67 -6.72 -8.16
N MET A 27 6.50 -6.26 -8.60
CA MET A 27 6.19 -6.07 -10.03
C MET A 27 7.06 -4.99 -10.66
N LEU A 28 7.29 -3.86 -9.97
CA LEU A 28 8.09 -2.75 -10.49
C LEU A 28 9.56 -3.15 -10.73
N LEU A 29 10.14 -3.96 -9.83
CA LEU A 29 11.54 -4.39 -9.90
C LEU A 29 11.78 -5.64 -10.76
N ASP A 30 10.76 -6.20 -11.44
CA ASP A 30 10.91 -7.45 -12.21
C ASP A 30 11.44 -7.25 -13.64
N ASP A 31 11.33 -6.04 -14.19
CA ASP A 31 11.74 -5.76 -15.58
C ASP A 31 13.27 -5.63 -15.77
N GLU A 32 14.07 -5.52 -14.70
CA GLU A 32 15.47 -5.04 -14.83
C GLU A 32 16.62 -6.06 -14.76
N SER A 33 16.46 -7.39 -14.59
CA SER A 33 17.69 -8.21 -14.48
C SER A 33 17.65 -9.70 -14.81
N THR A 34 18.47 -10.08 -15.80
CA THR A 34 18.93 -11.43 -16.16
C THR A 34 20.23 -11.87 -15.45
N LEU A 35 20.75 -11.11 -14.46
CA LEU A 35 22.05 -11.40 -13.82
C LEU A 35 21.94 -11.74 -12.32
N ILE A 36 22.53 -12.88 -11.95
CA ILE A 36 22.46 -13.55 -10.63
C ILE A 36 22.90 -12.63 -9.45
N GLY A 37 23.73 -11.61 -9.69
CA GLY A 37 24.17 -10.64 -8.68
C GLY A 37 23.11 -9.62 -8.23
N HIS A 38 22.07 -9.37 -9.04
CA HIS A 38 21.05 -8.36 -8.72
C HIS A 38 19.96 -8.87 -7.77
N GLY A 39 19.85 -10.19 -7.55
CA GLY A 39 18.82 -10.76 -6.69
C GLY A 39 18.97 -10.38 -5.21
N VAL A 40 20.21 -10.19 -4.73
CA VAL A 40 20.47 -9.78 -3.33
C VAL A 40 20.18 -8.29 -3.15
N LEU A 41 20.59 -7.46 -4.11
CA LEU A 41 20.29 -6.03 -4.12
C LEU A 41 18.78 -5.77 -4.20
N LYS A 42 18.06 -6.48 -5.08
CA LYS A 42 16.60 -6.45 -5.17
C LYS A 42 15.94 -6.75 -3.82
N LYS A 43 16.42 -7.77 -3.10
CA LYS A 43 15.89 -8.10 -1.76
C LYS A 43 16.13 -6.98 -0.74
N ILE A 44 17.30 -6.35 -0.75
CA ILE A 44 17.65 -5.25 0.16
C ILE A 44 16.79 -4.02 -0.14
N VAL A 45 16.64 -3.68 -1.42
CA VAL A 45 15.82 -2.55 -1.88
C VAL A 45 14.35 -2.77 -1.50
N ILE A 46 13.80 -3.96 -1.77
CA ILE A 46 12.43 -4.33 -1.36
C ILE A 46 12.28 -4.23 0.15
N LEU A 47 13.26 -4.72 0.94
CA LEU A 47 13.20 -4.67 2.40
C LEU A 47 13.17 -3.24 2.94
N HIS A 48 13.76 -2.27 2.23
CA HIS A 48 13.78 -0.87 2.66
C HIS A 48 12.59 -0.06 2.14
N ILE A 49 12.22 -0.23 0.87
CA ILE A 49 11.18 0.57 0.21
C ILE A 49 9.77 0.09 0.58
N VAL A 50 9.55 -1.22 0.75
CA VAL A 50 8.23 -1.77 1.07
C VAL A 50 7.69 -1.26 2.41
N PRO A 51 8.47 -1.21 3.51
CA PRO A 51 7.96 -0.67 4.77
C PRO A 51 7.59 0.81 4.68
N ILE A 52 8.37 1.60 3.95
CA ILE A 52 8.11 3.04 3.76
C ILE A 52 6.81 3.24 2.98
N THR A 53 6.70 2.59 1.81
CA THR A 53 5.52 2.71 0.95
C THR A 53 4.26 2.08 1.57
N GLY A 54 4.38 0.93 2.21
CA GLY A 54 3.32 0.29 2.97
C GLY A 54 2.81 1.18 4.11
N SER A 55 3.70 1.88 4.81
CA SER A 55 3.32 2.85 5.86
C SER A 55 2.58 4.06 5.29
N ILE A 56 3.01 4.60 4.15
CA ILE A 56 2.34 5.72 3.47
C ILE A 56 0.93 5.31 3.03
N ILE A 57 0.78 4.15 2.38
CA ILE A 57 -0.53 3.63 1.95
C ILE A 57 -1.44 3.39 3.14
N ALA A 58 -0.94 2.75 4.21
CA ALA A 58 -1.70 2.51 5.42
C ALA A 58 -2.16 3.81 6.08
N PHE A 59 -1.28 4.80 6.18
CA PHE A 59 -1.59 6.11 6.75
C PHE A 59 -2.68 6.84 5.96
N LEU A 60 -2.53 6.91 4.63
CA LEU A 60 -3.52 7.54 3.74
C LEU A 60 -4.87 6.83 3.82
N TYR A 61 -4.88 5.49 3.82
CA TYR A 61 -6.11 4.72 3.94
C TYR A 61 -6.81 4.94 5.28
N ILE A 62 -6.08 4.93 6.40
CA ILE A 62 -6.66 5.17 7.74
C ILE A 62 -7.24 6.58 7.81
N PHE A 63 -6.51 7.58 7.32
CA PHE A 63 -6.98 8.96 7.29
C PHE A 63 -8.26 9.09 6.45
N PHE A 64 -8.28 8.50 5.26
CA PHE A 64 -9.44 8.49 4.37
C PHE A 64 -10.64 7.73 4.96
N ASP A 65 -10.41 6.59 5.65
CA ASP A 65 -11.49 5.85 6.33
C ASP A 65 -12.10 6.65 7.48
N ILE A 66 -11.28 7.30 8.31
CA ILE A 66 -11.77 8.09 9.45
C ILE A 66 -12.58 9.30 8.97
N LEU A 67 -12.10 10.01 7.96
CA LEU A 67 -12.74 11.23 7.48
C LEU A 67 -13.98 10.97 6.61
N TYR A 68 -13.88 10.00 5.70
CA TYR A 68 -14.85 9.80 4.63
C TYR A 68 -15.57 8.45 4.74
N LEU A 69 -14.87 7.31 4.54
CA LEU A 69 -15.56 6.02 4.38
C LEU A 69 -16.42 5.65 5.60
N ARG A 70 -15.96 5.92 6.82
CA ARG A 70 -16.72 5.61 8.03
C ARG A 70 -18.08 6.32 8.06
N LYS A 71 -18.13 7.58 7.62
CA LYS A 71 -19.37 8.37 7.60
C LYS A 71 -20.29 7.89 6.48
N THR A 72 -19.72 7.68 5.29
CA THR A 72 -20.46 7.32 4.07
C THR A 72 -20.98 5.87 4.08
N LEU A 73 -20.28 4.93 4.71
CA LEU A 73 -20.59 3.49 4.63
C LEU A 73 -21.32 2.92 5.85
N LYS A 74 -21.76 3.75 6.80
CA LYS A 74 -22.33 3.30 8.08
C LYS A 74 -23.51 2.32 7.94
N ASN A 75 -24.31 2.43 6.87
CA ASN A 75 -25.49 1.59 6.62
C ASN A 75 -25.40 0.78 5.31
N GLN A 76 -24.23 0.70 4.68
CA GLN A 76 -24.08 0.02 3.39
C GLN A 76 -23.73 -1.45 3.59
N LYS A 77 -24.52 -2.37 2.99
CA LYS A 77 -24.25 -3.82 3.02
C LYS A 77 -22.90 -4.18 2.36
N ASN A 78 -22.47 -3.37 1.40
CA ASN A 78 -21.25 -3.58 0.62
C ASN A 78 -20.04 -2.78 1.15
N ALA A 79 -20.08 -2.32 2.40
CA ALA A 79 -19.03 -1.47 2.98
C ALA A 79 -17.61 -2.08 2.87
N ILE A 80 -17.50 -3.42 2.96
CA ILE A 80 -16.21 -4.13 2.85
C ILE A 80 -15.61 -4.00 1.45
N TYR A 81 -16.43 -4.12 0.39
CA TYR A 81 -15.97 -4.03 -0.99
C TYR A 81 -15.51 -2.60 -1.32
N VAL A 82 -16.24 -1.59 -0.86
CA VAL A 82 -15.85 -0.18 -1.06
C VAL A 82 -14.56 0.15 -0.33
N ARG A 83 -14.35 -0.39 0.88
CA ARG A 83 -13.09 -0.26 1.63
C ARG A 83 -11.91 -0.92 0.91
N PHE A 84 -12.14 -2.13 0.38
CA PHE A 84 -11.14 -2.82 -0.42
C PHE A 84 -10.79 -2.05 -1.70
N LEU A 85 -11.79 -1.53 -2.41
CA LEU A 85 -11.57 -0.71 -3.59
C LEU A 85 -10.76 0.55 -3.24
N ALA A 86 -11.09 1.22 -2.13
CA ALA A 86 -10.38 2.42 -1.70
C ALA A 86 -8.90 2.17 -1.41
N ILE A 87 -8.55 1.09 -0.70
CA ILE A 87 -7.14 0.79 -0.41
C ILE A 87 -6.36 0.42 -1.68
N VAL A 88 -7.00 -0.29 -2.63
CA VAL A 88 -6.40 -0.61 -3.92
C VAL A 88 -6.16 0.66 -4.74
N THR A 89 -7.14 1.57 -4.81
CA THR A 89 -6.98 2.85 -5.52
C THR A 89 -5.87 3.69 -4.92
N ILE A 90 -5.76 3.77 -3.59
CA ILE A 90 -4.67 4.48 -2.91
C ILE A 90 -3.33 3.83 -3.24
N CYS A 91 -3.24 2.49 -3.21
CA CYS A 91 -2.02 1.78 -3.57
C CYS A 91 -1.58 2.11 -5.00
N VAL A 92 -2.48 2.01 -5.98
CA VAL A 92 -2.17 2.30 -7.39
C VAL A 92 -1.71 3.75 -7.56
N LEU A 93 -2.37 4.71 -6.90
CA LEU A 93 -1.96 6.11 -6.94
C LEU A 93 -0.56 6.33 -6.35
N VAL A 94 -0.28 5.77 -5.17
CA VAL A 94 1.03 5.91 -4.51
C VAL A 94 2.13 5.25 -5.34
N THR A 95 1.90 4.05 -5.89
CA THR A 95 2.85 3.36 -6.75
C THR A 95 3.10 4.13 -8.05
N ALA A 96 2.05 4.65 -8.69
CA ALA A 96 2.19 5.45 -9.91
C ALA A 96 2.99 6.73 -9.66
N ILE A 97 2.71 7.44 -8.56
CA ILE A 97 3.49 8.62 -8.14
C ILE A 97 4.94 8.22 -7.91
N HIS A 98 5.20 7.13 -7.18
CA HIS A 98 6.56 6.65 -6.94
C HIS A 98 7.33 6.36 -8.23
N TYR A 99 6.69 5.65 -9.17
CA TYR A 99 7.27 5.34 -10.48
C TYR A 99 7.54 6.60 -11.32
N VAL A 100 6.61 7.57 -11.34
CA VAL A 100 6.80 8.83 -12.06
C VAL A 100 7.91 9.66 -11.43
N LEU A 101 8.05 9.67 -10.10
CA LEU A 101 9.16 10.34 -9.42
C LEU A 101 10.49 9.67 -9.74
N GLU A 102 10.55 8.34 -9.74
CA GLU A 102 11.74 7.56 -10.07
C GLU A 102 12.18 7.80 -11.52
N LYS A 103 11.27 7.66 -12.50
CA LYS A 103 11.60 7.83 -13.92
C LYS A 103 11.65 9.28 -14.40
N GLY A 104 10.94 10.20 -13.75
CA GLY A 104 10.75 11.57 -14.21
C GLY A 104 11.71 12.59 -13.61
N ILE A 105 12.26 12.32 -12.42
CA ILE A 105 13.17 13.27 -11.75
C ILE A 105 14.63 12.79 -11.77
N ASP A 106 14.93 11.61 -12.30
CA ASP A 106 16.32 11.08 -12.38
C ASP A 106 17.05 11.24 -11.03
N ILE A 107 16.35 10.98 -9.92
CA ILE A 107 16.91 11.08 -8.57
C ILE A 107 17.84 9.89 -8.27
N ILE A 108 17.96 8.92 -9.20
CA ILE A 108 18.86 7.77 -9.08
C ILE A 108 19.56 7.54 -10.43
#